data_AF-A0A0A3I7G2-F1
#
_entry.id   AF-A0A0A3I7G2-F1
#
_cell.length_a   1.000
_cell.length_b   1.000
_cell.length_c   1.000
_cell.angle_alpha   90.00
_cell.angle_beta   90.00
_cell.angle_gamma   90.00
#
_symmetry.space_group_name_H-M   'P 1'
#
loop_
_entity.id
_entity.type
_entity.pdbx_description
1 polymer ?
#
loop_
_entity_poly.entity_id
_entity_poly.type
_entity_poly.pdbx_seq_one_letter_code
_entity_poly.pdbx_strand_id
1 'polypeptide(L)'
;MENNTTQLQDTIKELETKNADLEKQKEVLEAKIKWLEEQFRLSQQKKFGASSEKSNPNQLELNLFNEAELSVDEKVEEPTLETIAYQRKKYVGQRDAKLENLPTETIHYRLSDIEQVCLCCGESVHEMSTETRRELKIVPAQVTVIEHVQHIYSCRHCEREGIETPIVKAKMPSAVYPKSLASPTSMAYIMNQKYVEGMPL
;
A
#
# COMPACT_ATOMS: atom_id res chain seq x y z
N MET A 1 30.13 -84.60 8.74
CA MET A 1 29.96 -83.13 8.87
C MET A 1 29.35 -82.50 7.62
N GLU A 2 29.57 -83.08 6.43
CA GLU A 2 29.10 -82.55 5.13
C GLU A 2 27.57 -82.56 4.95
N ASN A 3 26.84 -83.54 5.49
CA ASN A 3 25.37 -83.59 5.39
C ASN A 3 24.65 -82.49 6.18
N ASN A 4 25.27 -81.95 7.23
CA ASN A 4 24.66 -80.90 8.04
C ASN A 4 24.85 -79.53 7.37
N THR A 5 25.99 -79.33 6.70
CA THR A 5 26.25 -78.12 5.91
C THR A 5 25.37 -77.99 4.67
N THR A 6 25.04 -79.10 3.99
CA THR A 6 24.11 -79.07 2.84
C THR A 6 22.67 -78.81 3.27
N GLN A 7 22.20 -79.44 4.36
CA GLN A 7 20.89 -79.15 4.94
C GLN A 7 20.76 -77.68 5.40
N LEU A 8 21.82 -77.11 5.96
CA LEU A 8 21.86 -75.68 6.31
C LEU A 8 21.82 -74.77 5.07
N GLN A 9 22.48 -75.15 3.97
CA GLN A 9 22.42 -74.37 2.72
C GLN A 9 21.05 -74.43 2.06
N ASP A 10 20.36 -75.58 2.10
CA ASP A 10 19.03 -75.72 1.53
C ASP A 10 17.98 -74.95 2.35
N THR A 11 18.09 -74.97 3.68
CA THR A 11 17.23 -74.16 4.55
C THR A 11 17.45 -72.66 4.38
N ILE A 12 18.68 -72.19 4.15
CA ILE A 12 18.95 -70.78 3.83
C ILE A 12 18.27 -70.37 2.52
N LYS A 13 18.39 -71.20 1.46
CA LYS A 13 17.71 -70.94 0.17
C LYS A 13 16.18 -70.92 0.30
N GLU A 14 15.62 -71.81 1.11
CA GLU A 14 14.18 -71.80 1.40
C GLU A 14 13.75 -70.55 2.18
N LEU A 15 14.58 -70.05 3.10
CA LEU A 15 14.30 -68.82 3.82
C LEU A 15 14.44 -67.58 2.91
N GLU A 16 15.41 -67.57 2.00
CA GLU A 16 15.58 -66.49 1.01
C GLU A 16 14.40 -66.42 0.04
N THR A 17 13.92 -67.56 -0.46
CA THR A 17 12.72 -67.60 -1.32
C THR A 17 11.47 -67.13 -0.57
N LYS A 18 11.28 -67.58 0.67
CA LYS A 18 10.18 -67.10 1.53
C LYS A 18 10.28 -65.61 1.81
N ASN A 19 11.46 -65.07 2.06
CA ASN A 19 11.66 -63.63 2.28
C ASN A 19 11.33 -62.82 1.03
N ALA A 20 11.79 -63.25 -0.15
CA ALA A 20 11.48 -62.60 -1.40
C ALA A 20 9.97 -62.63 -1.72
N ASP A 21 9.27 -63.70 -1.38
CA ASP A 21 7.82 -63.79 -1.57
C ASP A 21 7.05 -62.94 -0.55
N LEU A 22 7.52 -62.87 0.69
CA LEU A 22 6.97 -61.97 1.72
C LEU A 22 7.18 -60.49 1.34
N GLU A 23 8.30 -60.13 0.75
CA GLU A 23 8.55 -58.77 0.26
C GLU A 23 7.59 -58.39 -0.86
N LYS A 24 7.39 -59.26 -1.85
CA LYS A 24 6.37 -59.04 -2.90
C LYS A 24 4.97 -58.89 -2.33
N GLN A 25 4.61 -59.71 -1.34
CA GLN A 25 3.31 -59.62 -0.68
C GLN A 25 3.15 -58.30 0.08
N LYS A 26 4.21 -57.82 0.74
CA LYS A 26 4.20 -56.51 1.41
C LYS A 26 3.98 -55.38 0.41
N GLU A 27 4.69 -55.38 -0.71
CA GLU A 27 4.52 -54.34 -1.75
C GLU A 27 3.08 -54.30 -2.28
N VAL A 28 2.48 -55.46 -2.54
CA VAL A 28 1.09 -55.56 -2.99
C VAL A 28 0.12 -55.05 -1.93
N LEU A 29 0.35 -55.38 -0.66
CA LEU A 29 -0.49 -54.93 0.46
C LEU A 29 -0.36 -53.42 0.67
N GLU A 30 0.85 -52.86 0.60
CA GLU A 30 1.10 -51.42 0.71
C GLU A 30 0.44 -50.63 -0.43
N ALA A 31 0.51 -51.14 -1.65
CA ALA A 31 -0.19 -50.55 -2.79
C ALA A 31 -1.72 -50.55 -2.58
N LYS A 32 -2.27 -51.64 -2.02
CA LYS A 32 -3.69 -51.75 -1.71
C LYS A 32 -4.12 -50.80 -0.58
N ILE A 33 -3.28 -50.62 0.45
CA ILE A 33 -3.54 -49.68 1.54
C ILE A 33 -3.59 -48.25 1.00
N LYS A 34 -2.58 -47.83 0.22
CA LYS A 34 -2.57 -46.49 -0.40
C LYS A 34 -3.82 -46.24 -1.24
N TRP A 35 -4.21 -47.22 -2.05
CA TRP A 35 -5.43 -47.11 -2.86
C TRP A 35 -6.69 -46.94 -2.01
N LEU A 36 -6.83 -47.69 -0.91
CA LEU A 36 -7.96 -47.56 0.00
C LEU A 36 -7.96 -46.21 0.75
N GLU A 37 -6.79 -45.73 1.16
CA GLU A 37 -6.64 -44.42 1.81
C GLU A 37 -7.05 -43.27 0.88
N GLU A 38 -6.67 -43.34 -0.40
CA GLU A 38 -7.09 -42.37 -1.41
C GLU A 38 -8.61 -42.38 -1.63
N GLN A 39 -9.21 -43.58 -1.75
CA GLN A 39 -10.66 -43.71 -1.87
C GLN A 39 -11.39 -43.19 -0.63
N PHE A 40 -10.85 -43.46 0.55
CA PHE A 40 -11.40 -42.95 1.80
C PHE A 40 -11.33 -41.42 1.86
N ARG A 41 -10.18 -40.83 1.53
CA ARG A 41 -10.00 -39.37 1.48
C ARG A 41 -10.96 -38.72 0.49
N LEU A 42 -11.12 -39.31 -0.70
CA LEU A 42 -12.09 -38.86 -1.70
C LEU A 42 -13.54 -38.93 -1.17
N SER A 43 -13.90 -40.01 -0.48
CA SER A 43 -15.22 -40.18 0.13
C SER A 43 -15.48 -39.14 1.23
N GLN A 44 -14.49 -38.91 2.10
CA GLN A 44 -14.56 -37.89 3.15
C GLN A 44 -14.69 -36.48 2.55
N GLN A 45 -13.93 -36.18 1.49
CA GLN A 45 -14.04 -34.91 0.79
C GLN A 45 -15.40 -34.73 0.12
N LYS A 46 -16.00 -35.79 -0.43
CA LYS A 46 -17.37 -35.72 -1.00
C LYS A 46 -18.45 -35.55 0.07
N LYS A 47 -18.28 -36.15 1.25
CA LYS A 47 -19.27 -36.09 2.35
C LYS A 47 -19.19 -34.80 3.16
N PHE A 48 -17.97 -34.35 3.47
CA PHE A 48 -17.70 -33.27 4.41
C PHE A 48 -16.98 -32.08 3.79
N GLY A 49 -16.44 -32.22 2.58
CA GLY A 49 -15.91 -31.08 1.83
C GLY A 49 -17.06 -30.21 1.32
N ALA A 50 -16.81 -28.91 1.22
CA ALA A 50 -17.76 -27.98 0.64
C ALA A 50 -18.03 -28.39 -0.81
N SER A 51 -19.24 -28.90 -1.09
CA SER A 51 -19.69 -29.29 -2.42
C SER A 51 -19.86 -28.09 -3.36
N SER A 52 -19.80 -26.88 -2.81
CA SER A 52 -19.78 -25.62 -3.55
C SER A 52 -19.40 -24.49 -2.60
N GLU A 53 -18.54 -23.55 -3.01
CA GLU A 53 -18.41 -22.21 -2.37
C GLU A 53 -19.65 -21.33 -2.64
N LYS A 54 -20.81 -21.94 -2.90
CA LYS A 54 -22.07 -21.21 -3.01
C LYS A 54 -22.48 -20.85 -1.59
N SER A 55 -22.18 -19.61 -1.20
CA SER A 55 -22.95 -18.96 -0.14
C SER A 55 -24.42 -19.15 -0.45
N ASN A 56 -25.18 -19.59 0.56
CA ASN A 56 -26.62 -19.65 0.44
C ASN A 56 -27.10 -18.23 0.08
N PRO A 57 -27.88 -18.01 -1.00
CA PRO A 57 -28.33 -16.67 -1.37
C PRO A 57 -29.09 -15.97 -0.23
N ASN A 58 -29.75 -16.75 0.63
CA ASN A 58 -30.45 -16.23 1.82
C ASN A 58 -29.50 -15.90 3.00
N GLN A 59 -28.21 -16.25 2.91
CA GLN A 59 -27.20 -15.86 3.91
C GLN A 59 -26.81 -14.38 3.76
N LEU A 60 -26.99 -13.80 2.57
CA LEU A 60 -26.92 -12.35 2.33
C LEU A 60 -28.18 -11.62 2.84
N GLU A 61 -29.30 -12.34 3.04
CA GLU A 61 -30.55 -11.80 3.60
C GLU A 61 -30.61 -11.89 5.14
N LEU A 62 -29.61 -12.51 5.79
CA LEU A 62 -29.47 -12.38 7.23
C LEU A 62 -29.16 -10.92 7.53
N ASN A 63 -30.14 -10.22 8.10
CA ASN A 63 -30.08 -8.84 8.62
C ASN A 63 -29.08 -8.66 9.78
N LEU A 64 -27.91 -9.31 9.70
CA LEU A 64 -26.84 -9.29 10.70
C LEU A 64 -26.27 -7.88 10.92
N PHE A 65 -26.47 -6.99 9.94
CA PHE A 65 -26.05 -5.59 9.98
C PHE A 65 -27.22 -4.61 9.87
N ASN A 66 -28.47 -5.08 9.88
CA ASN A 66 -29.66 -4.23 9.75
C ASN A 66 -30.45 -4.07 11.05
N GLU A 67 -29.75 -4.07 12.19
CA GLU A 67 -30.38 -3.87 13.51
C GLU A 67 -30.97 -2.46 13.65
N ALA A 68 -30.36 -1.46 12.99
CA ALA A 68 -30.82 -0.08 13.01
C ALA A 68 -32.19 0.08 12.34
N GLU A 69 -32.41 -0.44 11.14
CA GLU A 69 -33.73 -0.30 10.49
C GLU A 69 -34.81 -1.17 11.16
N LEU A 70 -34.45 -2.32 11.72
CA LEU A 70 -35.40 -3.17 12.47
C LEU A 70 -35.86 -2.54 13.79
N SER A 71 -35.06 -1.64 14.37
CA SER A 71 -35.37 -0.97 15.64
C SER A 71 -35.96 0.43 15.45
N VAL A 72 -36.08 0.91 14.21
CA VAL A 72 -36.74 2.18 13.89
C VAL A 72 -38.25 2.02 14.04
N ASP A 73 -38.87 2.94 14.78
CA ASP A 73 -40.32 3.05 14.88
C ASP A 73 -40.85 3.76 13.64
N GLU A 74 -41.55 3.04 12.76
CA GLU A 74 -42.13 3.55 11.50
C GLU A 74 -43.11 4.74 11.70
N LYS A 75 -43.55 4.99 12.94
CA LYS A 75 -44.43 6.12 13.28
C LYS A 75 -43.69 7.43 13.51
N VAL A 76 -42.36 7.39 13.62
CA VAL A 76 -41.53 8.58 13.79
C VAL A 76 -41.21 9.13 12.41
N GLU A 77 -41.65 10.36 12.12
CA GLU A 77 -41.30 11.04 10.87
C GLU A 77 -39.77 11.17 10.76
N GLU A 78 -39.22 10.83 9.58
CA GLU A 78 -37.80 11.01 9.29
C GLU A 78 -37.40 12.47 9.59
N PRO A 79 -36.29 12.72 10.30
CA PRO A 79 -35.82 14.07 10.53
C PRO A 79 -35.60 14.73 9.17
N THR A 80 -36.22 15.88 8.96
CA THR A 80 -36.00 16.69 7.77
C THR A 80 -34.51 17.00 7.69
N LEU A 81 -33.83 16.40 6.71
CA LEU A 81 -32.44 16.72 6.44
C LEU A 81 -32.38 18.20 6.04
N GLU A 82 -32.01 19.05 6.99
CA GLU A 82 -31.70 20.45 6.74
C GLU A 82 -30.54 20.47 5.73
N THR A 83 -30.89 20.61 4.47
CA THR A 83 -29.91 20.78 3.41
C THR A 83 -29.26 22.11 3.67
N ILE A 84 -28.03 22.09 4.20
CA ILE A 84 -27.22 23.27 4.47
C ILE A 84 -26.93 23.93 3.10
N ALA A 85 -27.85 24.77 2.63
CA ALA A 85 -27.85 25.36 1.29
C ALA A 85 -26.90 26.55 1.16
N TYR A 86 -25.92 26.68 2.04
CA TYR A 86 -24.95 27.75 1.97
C TYR A 86 -23.68 27.26 1.28
N GLN A 87 -23.48 27.70 0.05
CA GLN A 87 -22.22 27.55 -0.65
C GLN A 87 -21.23 28.58 -0.09
N ARG A 88 -20.28 28.13 0.74
CA ARG A 88 -19.11 28.94 1.12
C ARG A 88 -18.34 29.34 -0.15
N LYS A 89 -18.47 30.58 -0.60
CA LYS A 89 -17.57 31.13 -1.64
C LYS A 89 -16.16 31.23 -1.07
N LYS A 90 -15.22 30.50 -1.66
CA LYS A 90 -13.79 30.70 -1.42
C LYS A 90 -13.43 32.08 -1.98
N TYR A 91 -13.01 33.00 -1.11
CA TYR A 91 -12.52 34.31 -1.53
C TYR A 91 -10.98 34.28 -1.64
N VAL A 92 -10.44 35.12 -2.53
CA VAL A 92 -9.00 35.27 -2.74
C VAL A 92 -8.35 35.73 -1.43
N GLY A 93 -7.25 35.08 -1.01
CA GLY A 93 -6.55 35.38 0.25
C GLY A 93 -7.04 34.61 1.48
N GLN A 94 -8.10 33.78 1.38
CA GLN A 94 -8.53 32.92 2.50
C GLN A 94 -7.40 32.01 3.02
N ARG A 95 -6.51 31.56 2.13
CA ARG A 95 -5.38 30.71 2.51
C ARG A 95 -4.34 31.50 3.32
N ASP A 96 -4.04 32.73 2.91
CA ASP A 96 -3.08 33.58 3.61
C ASP A 96 -3.58 33.93 5.01
N ALA A 97 -4.85 34.33 5.13
CA ALA A 97 -5.49 34.60 6.42
C ALA A 97 -5.44 33.42 7.41
N LYS A 98 -5.45 32.18 6.92
CA LYS A 98 -5.31 30.98 7.77
C LYS A 98 -3.89 30.72 8.24
N LEU A 99 -2.89 31.26 7.54
CA LEU A 99 -1.47 31.02 7.79
C LEU A 99 -0.79 32.18 8.53
N GLU A 100 -1.40 33.37 8.55
CA GLU A 100 -0.83 34.59 9.15
C GLU A 100 -0.38 34.44 10.61
N ASN A 101 -1.10 33.64 11.42
CA ASN A 101 -0.80 33.48 12.85
C ASN A 101 0.18 32.33 13.14
N LEU A 102 0.71 31.65 12.12
CA LEU A 102 1.59 30.50 12.30
C LEU A 102 3.06 30.89 12.08
N PRO A 103 3.99 30.34 12.87
CA PRO A 103 5.43 30.54 12.67
C PRO A 103 5.83 30.04 11.28
N THR A 104 6.59 30.86 10.53
CA THR A 104 6.99 30.57 9.15
C THR A 104 8.50 30.35 9.04
N GLU A 105 8.90 29.23 8.44
CA GLU A 105 10.28 28.87 8.11
C GLU A 105 10.47 28.93 6.58
N THR A 106 11.34 29.81 6.08
CA THR A 106 11.59 29.94 4.64
C THR A 106 12.87 29.19 4.23
N ILE A 107 12.75 28.33 3.22
CA ILE A 107 13.84 27.52 2.67
C ILE A 107 14.10 27.94 1.22
N HIS A 108 15.29 28.45 0.94
CA HIS A 108 15.71 28.88 -0.38
C HIS A 108 16.46 27.77 -1.13
N TYR A 109 16.00 27.44 -2.33
CA TYR A 109 16.68 26.52 -3.24
C TYR A 109 17.34 27.33 -4.36
N ARG A 110 18.66 27.49 -4.28
CA ARG A 110 19.49 28.19 -5.27
C ARG A 110 20.40 27.21 -6.00
N LEU A 111 20.75 27.54 -7.24
CA LEU A 111 21.80 26.83 -7.97
C LEU A 111 23.16 27.18 -7.35
N SER A 112 24.04 26.20 -7.26
CA SER A 112 25.42 26.45 -6.85
C SER A 112 26.14 27.30 -7.90
N ASP A 113 27.18 28.04 -7.49
CA ASP A 113 27.92 28.94 -8.40
C ASP A 113 28.49 28.20 -9.63
N ILE A 114 28.78 26.91 -9.49
CA ILE A 114 29.28 26.03 -10.56
C ILE A 114 28.17 25.69 -11.57
N GLU A 115 26.93 25.52 -11.09
CA GLU A 115 25.76 25.22 -11.93
C GLU A 115 25.14 26.49 -12.55
N GLN A 116 25.61 27.69 -12.15
CA GLN A 116 25.14 28.97 -12.69
C GLN A 116 25.76 29.30 -14.07
N VAL A 117 25.92 28.29 -14.93
CA VAL A 117 26.46 28.43 -16.27
C VAL A 117 25.43 27.95 -17.29
N CYS A 118 25.22 28.74 -18.33
CA CYS A 118 24.30 28.42 -19.41
C CYS A 118 24.84 27.27 -20.26
N LEU A 119 24.03 26.23 -20.48
CA LEU A 119 24.41 25.08 -21.31
C LEU A 119 24.49 25.41 -22.81
N CYS A 120 23.90 26.53 -23.26
CA CYS A 120 23.87 26.93 -24.67
C CYS A 120 25.07 27.81 -25.07
N CYS A 121 25.39 28.83 -24.27
CA CYS A 121 26.43 29.83 -24.59
C CYS A 121 27.61 29.84 -23.60
N GLY A 122 27.55 29.10 -22.49
CA GLY A 122 28.61 29.08 -21.48
C GLY A 122 28.71 30.35 -20.63
N GLU A 123 27.83 31.34 -20.80
CA GLU A 123 27.77 32.53 -19.96
C GLU A 123 27.04 32.28 -18.62
N SER A 124 27.23 33.17 -17.65
CA SER A 124 26.55 33.11 -16.35
C SER A 124 25.04 33.30 -16.48
N VAL A 125 24.25 32.44 -15.84
CA VAL A 125 22.80 32.62 -15.73
C VAL A 125 22.45 33.58 -14.60
N HIS A 126 21.37 34.33 -14.78
CA HIS A 126 20.87 35.27 -13.76
C HIS A 126 19.53 34.79 -13.22
N GLU A 127 19.18 35.25 -12.01
CA GLU A 127 17.88 34.96 -11.40
C GLU A 127 16.77 35.70 -12.16
N MET A 128 15.78 34.93 -12.65
CA MET A 128 14.65 35.41 -13.44
C MET A 128 13.41 35.63 -12.56
N SER A 129 13.03 34.60 -11.80
CA SER A 129 11.85 34.63 -10.95
C SER A 129 11.96 33.62 -9.81
N THR A 130 11.07 33.74 -8.83
CA THR A 130 10.94 32.80 -7.72
C THR A 130 9.58 32.13 -7.77
N GLU A 131 9.59 30.81 -7.57
CA GLU A 131 8.38 30.01 -7.43
C GLU A 131 8.27 29.56 -5.97
N THR A 132 7.18 29.97 -5.31
CA THR A 132 6.99 29.74 -3.88
C THR A 132 5.88 28.73 -3.63
N ARG A 133 6.17 27.69 -2.84
CA ARG A 133 5.18 26.75 -2.32
C ARG A 133 5.17 26.77 -0.79
N ARG A 134 4.00 26.65 -0.19
CA ARG A 134 3.83 26.62 1.27
C ARG A 134 3.26 25.28 1.72
N GLU A 135 3.81 24.73 2.79
CA GLU A 135 3.38 23.48 3.40
C GLU A 135 3.29 23.61 4.92
N LEU A 136 2.47 22.80 5.57
CA LEU A 136 2.32 22.76 7.02
C LEU A 136 3.16 21.64 7.60
N LYS A 137 4.18 21.96 8.39
CA LYS A 137 4.92 20.98 9.18
C LYS A 137 4.26 20.84 10.54
N ILE A 138 3.87 19.61 10.87
CA ILE A 138 3.26 19.29 12.16
C ILE A 138 4.29 18.53 12.98
N VAL A 139 4.75 19.17 14.04
CA VAL A 139 5.34 18.49 15.20
C VAL A 139 4.19 18.34 16.19
N PRO A 140 3.99 17.22 16.91
CA PRO A 140 2.76 16.95 17.67
C PRO A 140 2.27 18.06 18.61
N ALA A 141 3.14 18.99 19.03
CA ALA A 141 2.81 20.15 19.85
C ALA A 141 2.87 21.51 19.12
N GLN A 142 3.36 21.59 17.89
CA GLN A 142 3.60 22.84 17.16
C GLN A 142 3.34 22.69 15.65
N VAL A 143 2.63 23.66 15.09
CA VAL A 143 2.40 23.76 13.64
C VAL A 143 3.23 24.92 13.10
N THR A 144 4.12 24.62 12.14
CA THR A 144 4.94 25.62 11.44
C THR A 144 4.61 25.61 9.96
N VAL A 145 4.64 26.77 9.32
CA VAL A 145 4.52 26.90 7.87
C VAL A 145 5.92 26.84 7.28
N ILE A 146 6.17 25.90 6.38
CA ILE A 146 7.40 25.89 5.59
C ILE A 146 7.12 26.53 4.25
N GLU A 147 7.83 27.61 3.95
CA GLU A 147 7.81 28.27 2.65
C GLU A 147 9.03 27.88 1.85
N HIS A 148 8.84 27.06 0.83
CA HIS A 148 9.88 26.66 -0.09
C HIS A 148 9.93 27.64 -1.26
N VAL A 149 11.05 28.36 -1.38
CA VAL A 149 11.32 29.33 -2.44
C VAL A 149 12.30 28.72 -3.43
N GLN A 150 11.80 28.37 -4.61
CA GLN A 150 12.60 27.86 -5.70
C GLN A 150 13.05 29.01 -6.60
N HIS A 151 14.36 29.20 -6.71
CA HIS A 151 14.93 30.22 -7.60
C HIS A 151 15.01 29.67 -9.04
N ILE A 152 14.49 30.44 -9.99
CA ILE A 152 14.50 30.14 -11.42
C ILE A 152 15.48 31.09 -12.10
N TYR A 153 16.34 30.53 -12.94
CA TYR A 153 17.41 31.25 -13.62
C TYR A 153 17.20 31.22 -15.14
N SER A 154 17.67 32.27 -15.82
CA SER A 154 17.68 32.37 -17.28
C SER A 154 18.98 33.02 -17.78
N CYS A 155 19.29 32.85 -19.06
CA CYS A 155 20.45 33.48 -19.68
C CYS A 155 20.06 34.77 -20.43
N ARG A 156 20.69 35.91 -20.10
CA ARG A 156 20.44 37.20 -20.79
C ARG A 156 20.97 37.25 -22.21
N HIS A 157 22.07 36.54 -22.48
CA HIS A 157 22.70 36.53 -23.79
C HIS A 157 21.82 35.81 -24.81
N CYS A 158 21.37 34.60 -24.48
CA CYS A 158 20.45 33.84 -25.34
C CYS A 158 19.10 34.55 -25.53
N GLU A 159 18.62 35.30 -24.53
CA GLU A 159 17.41 36.13 -24.65
C GLU A 159 17.57 37.27 -25.66
N ARG A 160 18.75 37.89 -25.72
CA ARG A 160 19.05 38.98 -26.65
C ARG A 160 19.34 38.50 -28.07
N GLU A 161 20.01 37.36 -28.21
CA GLU A 161 20.41 36.83 -29.51
C GLU A 161 19.31 35.97 -30.19
N GLY A 162 18.24 35.62 -29.46
CA GLY A 162 17.10 34.88 -30.02
C GLY A 162 17.37 33.39 -30.28
N ILE A 163 18.40 32.81 -29.65
CA ILE A 163 18.92 31.45 -29.92
C ILE A 163 18.28 30.40 -28.96
N GLU A 164 17.01 30.58 -28.58
CA GLU A 164 16.32 29.88 -27.47
C GLU A 164 16.78 30.30 -26.06
N THR A 165 15.85 30.58 -25.15
CA THR A 165 16.15 30.97 -23.76
C THR A 165 16.05 29.77 -22.82
N PRO A 166 17.16 29.13 -22.42
CA PRO A 166 17.12 28.05 -21.46
C PRO A 166 16.73 28.58 -20.08
N ILE A 167 15.66 28.01 -19.52
CA ILE A 167 15.19 28.28 -18.16
C ILE A 167 15.64 27.14 -17.26
N VAL A 168 16.49 27.44 -16.29
CA VAL A 168 17.02 26.45 -15.35
C VAL A 168 16.40 26.69 -13.98
N LYS A 169 15.73 25.67 -13.45
CA LYS A 169 15.16 25.73 -12.09
C LYS A 169 16.09 25.04 -11.09
N ALA A 170 16.27 25.63 -9.91
CA ALA A 170 16.98 24.97 -8.83
C ALA A 170 16.28 23.67 -8.42
N LYS A 171 17.04 22.64 -8.03
CA LYS A 171 16.47 21.35 -7.59
C LYS A 171 15.76 21.53 -6.25
N MET A 172 14.48 21.15 -6.21
CA MET A 172 13.64 21.22 -5.02
C MET A 172 12.90 19.88 -4.83
N PRO A 173 12.67 19.41 -3.59
CA PRO A 173 11.86 18.22 -3.33
C PRO A 173 10.44 18.36 -3.89
N SER A 174 9.88 17.25 -4.39
CA SER A 174 8.50 17.18 -4.84
C SER A 174 7.52 17.29 -3.67
N ALA A 175 6.45 18.07 -3.84
CA ALA A 175 5.35 18.13 -2.89
C ALA A 175 4.58 16.81 -2.85
N VAL A 176 4.02 16.46 -1.68
CA VAL A 176 3.18 15.25 -1.52
C VAL A 176 1.92 15.35 -2.36
N TYR A 177 1.27 16.51 -2.32
CA TYR A 177 0.12 16.83 -3.16
C TYR A 177 0.32 18.20 -3.81
N PRO A 178 0.17 18.31 -5.15
CA PRO A 178 0.34 19.58 -5.84
C PRO A 178 -0.71 20.60 -5.38
N LYS A 179 -0.30 21.86 -5.17
CA LYS A 179 -1.16 23.00 -4.76
C LYS A 179 -1.88 22.83 -3.42
N SER A 180 -1.46 21.86 -2.61
CA SER A 180 -1.95 21.60 -1.25
C SER A 180 -0.98 22.16 -0.20
N LEU A 181 -1.47 22.35 1.02
CA LEU A 181 -0.65 22.67 2.20
C LEU A 181 -0.11 21.41 2.89
N ALA A 182 -0.46 20.22 2.39
CA ALA A 182 -0.09 18.95 2.99
C ALA A 182 1.42 18.67 2.81
N SER A 183 2.16 18.72 3.92
CA SER A 183 3.52 18.18 4.00
C SER A 183 3.50 16.69 4.36
N PRO A 184 4.62 15.96 4.17
CA PRO A 184 4.76 14.57 4.63
C PRO A 184 4.43 14.41 6.12
N THR A 185 4.90 15.35 6.95
CA THR A 185 4.66 15.31 8.41
C THR A 185 3.20 15.55 8.77
N SER A 186 2.51 16.44 8.06
CA SER A 186 1.08 16.68 8.29
C SER A 186 0.22 15.47 7.94
N MET A 187 0.56 14.77 6.84
CA MET A 187 -0.13 13.56 6.44
C MET A 187 0.09 12.44 7.47
N ALA A 188 1.35 12.25 7.89
CA ALA A 188 1.70 11.25 8.89
C ALA A 188 0.96 11.50 10.22
N TYR A 189 0.85 12.76 10.65
CA TYR A 189 0.12 13.13 11.85
C TYR A 189 -1.37 12.79 11.76
N ILE A 190 -2.04 13.16 10.65
CA ILE A 190 -3.46 12.85 10.44
C ILE A 190 -3.69 11.33 10.40
N MET A 191 -2.83 10.59 9.71
CA MET A 191 -2.90 9.13 9.67
C MET A 191 -2.75 8.52 11.07
N ASN A 192 -1.80 9.02 11.88
CA ASN A 192 -1.61 8.54 13.25
C ASN A 192 -2.86 8.83 14.11
N GLN A 193 -3.39 10.05 14.06
CA GLN A 193 -4.60 10.39 14.80
C GLN A 193 -5.79 9.52 14.40
N LYS A 194 -5.92 9.22 13.10
CA LYS A 194 -7.05 8.42 12.61
C LYS A 194 -6.94 6.96 13.01
N TYR A 195 -5.80 6.33 12.77
CA TYR A 195 -5.65 4.88 12.83
C TYR A 195 -5.06 4.38 14.14
N VAL A 196 -4.25 5.19 14.82
CA VAL A 196 -3.62 4.82 16.09
C VAL A 196 -4.41 5.38 17.26
N GLU A 197 -4.79 6.66 17.20
CA GLU A 197 -5.53 7.32 18.30
C GLU A 197 -7.05 7.20 18.17
N GLY A 198 -7.55 6.74 17.02
CA GLY A 198 -8.98 6.51 16.80
C GLY A 198 -9.83 7.78 16.77
N MET A 199 -9.25 8.94 16.43
CA MET A 199 -10.02 10.19 16.38
C MET A 199 -11.12 10.16 15.30
N PRO A 200 -12.34 10.65 15.62
CA PRO A 200 -13.37 10.90 14.63
C PRO A 200 -13.01 12.09 13.71
N LEU A 201 -13.59 12.13 12.52
CA LEU A 201 -13.36 13.16 11.49
C LEU A 201 -14.26 14.38 11.68
#